data_AF-A0ABD4WLF2-F1
#
_entry.id   AF-A0ABD4WLF2-F1
#
_cell.length_a   1.000
_cell.length_b   1.000
_cell.length_c   1.000
_cell.angle_alpha   90.00
_cell.angle_beta   90.00
_cell.angle_gamma   90.00
#
_symmetry.space_group_name_H-M   'P 1'
#
loop_
_entity.id
_entity.type
_entity.pdbx_description
1 polymer ?
#
loop_
_entity_poly.entity_id
_entity_poly.type
_entity_poly.pdbx_seq_one_letter_code
_entity_poly.pdbx_strand_id
1 'polypeptide(L)' 'MVVDKSKNKQILVTFPLEQLEEIEDYWHEKRYNNRNEAIRALIKEGLKHSNKTENQENHSID' A
#
# COMPACT_ATOMS: atom_id res chain seq x y z
N MET A 1 -14.39 -1.01 -12.40
CA MET A 1 -14.80 -0.46 -11.08
C MET A 1 -15.20 0.99 -11.28
N VAL A 2 -16.45 1.35 -11.00
CA VAL A 2 -16.87 2.77 -10.99
C VAL A 2 -16.29 3.40 -9.73
N VAL A 3 -15.50 4.46 -9.88
CA VAL A 3 -14.82 5.13 -8.76
C VAL A 3 -15.53 6.44 -8.48
N ASP A 4 -15.94 6.65 -7.22
CA ASP A 4 -16.44 7.95 -6.76
C ASP A 4 -15.28 8.96 -6.75
N LYS A 5 -15.29 9.86 -7.75
CA LYS A 5 -14.25 10.87 -7.96
C LYS A 5 -14.30 12.01 -6.94
N SER A 6 -15.37 12.15 -6.16
CA SER A 6 -15.43 13.12 -5.06
C SER A 6 -14.60 12.68 -3.86
N LYS A 7 -14.34 11.37 -3.73
CA LYS A 7 -13.60 10.76 -2.62
C LYS A 7 -12.25 10.18 -3.02
N ASN A 8 -12.04 9.92 -4.31
CA ASN A 8 -10.85 9.22 -4.80
C ASN A 8 -10.26 9.93 -6.02
N LYS A 9 -8.93 10.04 -6.06
CA LYS A 9 -8.18 10.50 -7.22
C LYS A 9 -7.54 9.30 -7.93
N GLN A 10 -7.73 9.21 -9.24
CA GLN A 10 -7.02 8.24 -10.08
C GLN A 10 -5.70 8.83 -10.55
N ILE A 11 -4.64 8.05 -10.48
CA ILE A 11 -3.30 8.42 -10.95
C ILE A 11 -2.72 7.28 -11.79
N LEU A 12 -1.82 7.62 -12.71
CA LEU A 12 -1.00 6.66 -13.45
C LEU A 12 0.35 6.55 -12.75
N VAL A 13 0.80 5.33 -12.49
CA VAL A 13 2.11 5.06 -11.88
C VAL A 13 2.78 3.95 -12.67
N THR A 14 4.07 4.13 -12.95
CA THR A 14 4.92 3.11 -13.57
C THR A 14 5.66 2.36 -12.49
N PHE A 15 5.63 1.03 -12.55
CA PHE A 15 6.38 0.13 -11.67
C PHE A 15 7.43 -0.63 -12.49
N PRO A 16 8.59 -0.97 -11.90
CA PRO A 16 9.44 -2.03 -12.39
C PRO A 16 8.64 -3.33 -12.54
N LEU A 17 8.97 -4.15 -13.55
CA LEU A 17 8.23 -5.39 -13.83
C LEU A 17 8.26 -6.35 -12.65
N GLU A 18 9.43 -6.59 -12.07
CA GLU A 18 9.62 -7.47 -10.91
C GLU A 18 8.74 -7.03 -9.73
N GLN A 19 8.66 -5.72 -9.46
CA GLN A 19 7.80 -5.18 -8.40
C GLN A 19 6.31 -5.38 -8.71
N LEU A 20 5.92 -5.32 -9.98
CA LEU A 20 4.54 -5.57 -10.37
C LEU A 20 4.17 -7.05 -10.16
N GLU A 21 5.08 -7.97 -10.45
CA GLU A 21 4.91 -9.42 -10.19
C GLU A 21 4.72 -9.70 -8.70
N GLU A 22 5.55 -9.12 -7.83
CA GLU A 22 5.40 -9.25 -6.37
C GLU A 22 4.03 -8.75 -5.86
N ILE A 23 3.53 -7.66 -6.45
CA ILE A 23 2.20 -7.13 -6.12
C ILE A 23 1.09 -8.08 -6.57
N GLU A 24 1.25 -8.75 -7.71
CA GLU A 24 0.30 -9.72 -8.24
C GLU A 24 0.27 -11.00 -7.40
N ASP A 25 1.44 -11.51 -6.99
CA ASP A 25 1.55 -12.63 -6.06
C ASP A 25 0.84 -12.31 -4.74
N TYR A 26 1.16 -11.17 -4.13
CA TYR A 26 0.50 -10.72 -2.89
C TYR A 26 -1.02 -10.58 -3.07
N TRP A 27 -1.49 -10.09 -4.22
CA TRP A 27 -2.91 -10.00 -4.52
C TRP A 27 -3.56 -11.40 -4.49
N HIS A 28 -3.00 -12.36 -5.21
CA HIS A 28 -3.55 -13.71 -5.32
C HIS A 28 -3.51 -14.47 -3.99
N GLU A 29 -2.40 -14.39 -3.26
CA GLU A 29 -2.24 -15.05 -1.96
C GLU A 29 -3.25 -14.55 -0.92
N LYS A 30 -3.48 -13.23 -0.87
CA LYS A 30 -4.42 -12.61 0.08
C LYS A 30 -5.86 -12.59 -0.41
N ARG A 31 -6.11 -13.04 -1.65
CA ARG A 31 -7.43 -13.12 -2.27
C ARG A 31 -8.20 -11.79 -2.27
N TYR A 32 -7.53 -10.68 -2.55
CA TYR A 32 -8.24 -9.40 -2.74
C TYR A 32 -9.12 -9.44 -3.99
N ASN A 33 -10.10 -8.55 -4.08
CA ASN A 33 -11.01 -8.54 -5.23
C ASN A 33 -10.37 -7.93 -6.48
N ASN A 34 -9.34 -7.10 -6.32
CA ASN A 34 -8.64 -6.43 -7.40
C ASN A 34 -7.23 -5.98 -6.97
N ARG A 35 -6.33 -5.80 -7.95
CA ARG A 35 -4.95 -5.32 -7.73
C ARG A 35 -4.89 -3.98 -6.96
N ASN A 36 -5.85 -3.08 -7.15
CA ASN A 36 -5.86 -1.80 -6.44
C ASN A 36 -6.12 -1.95 -4.93
N GLU A 37 -6.86 -2.97 -4.50
CA GLU A 37 -7.02 -3.30 -3.08
C GLU A 37 -5.71 -3.80 -2.48
N ALA A 38 -5.02 -4.69 -3.19
CA ALA A 38 -3.70 -5.21 -2.80
C ALA A 38 -2.68 -4.07 -2.65
N ILE A 39 -2.57 -3.19 -3.65
CA ILE A 39 -1.67 -2.02 -3.60
C ILE A 39 -1.99 -1.12 -2.40
N ARG A 40 -3.27 -0.83 -2.13
CA ARG A 40 -3.66 -0.02 -0.98
C ARG A 40 -3.33 -0.69 0.36
N ALA A 41 -3.47 -2.01 0.45
CA ALA A 41 -3.10 -2.76 1.65
C ALA A 41 -1.59 -2.67 1.93
N LEU A 42 -0.77 -2.92 0.90
CA LEU A 42 0.69 -2.79 0.98
C LEU A 42 1.13 -1.38 1.39
N ILE A 43 0.56 -0.34 0.77
CA ILE A 43 0.84 1.05 1.16
C ILE A 43 0.47 1.30 2.63
N LYS A 44 -0.70 0.83 3.07
CA LYS A 44 -1.14 1.00 4.45
C LYS A 44 -0.22 0.27 5.44
N GLU A 45 0.28 -0.91 5.10
CA GLU A 45 1.25 -1.65 5.90
C GLU A 45 2.58 -0.87 5.98
N GLY A 46 3.13 -0.45 4.84
CA GLY A 46 4.36 0.35 4.79
C GLY A 46 4.28 1.64 5.62
N LEU A 47 3.17 2.39 5.52
CA LEU A 47 2.96 3.61 6.29
C LEU A 47 2.82 3.35 7.79
N LYS A 48 2.20 2.24 8.20
CA LYS A 48 2.13 1.85 9.62
C LYS A 48 3.50 1.55 10.20
N HIS A 49 4.38 0.93 9.41
CA HIS A 49 5.75 0.65 9.84
C HIS A 49 6.54 1.95 10.02
N SER A 50 6.45 2.89 9.07
CA SER A 50 7.09 4.22 9.18
C SER A 50 6.65 4.96 10.44
N ASN A 51 5.34 5.07 10.67
CA ASN A 51 4.80 5.80 11.82
C ASN A 51 5.10 5.13 13.16
N LYS A 52 5.32 3.81 13.20
CA LYS A 52 5.76 3.13 14.42
C LYS A 52 7.22 3.41 14.74
N THR A 53 8.08 3.45 13.72
CA THR A 53 9.50 3.76 13.89
C THR A 53 9.70 5.19 14.40
N GLU A 54 9.00 6.18 13.85
CA GLU A 54 9.07 7.57 14.31
C GLU A 54 8.58 7.77 15.77
N ASN A 55 7.59 6.98 16.22
CA ASN A 55 7.10 7.09 17.61
C ASN A 55 8.00 6.38 18.64
N GLN A 56 8.81 5.41 18.23
CA GLN A 56 9.74 4.71 19.12
C GLN A 56 11.05 5.50 19.34
N GLU A 57 11.49 6.26 18.34
CA GLU A 57 12.65 7.16 18.46
C GLU A 57 12.39 8.32 19.44
N ASN A 58 11.14 8.79 19.53
CA ASN A 58 10.74 9.88 20.43
C ASN A 58 10.50 9.45 21.90
N HIS A 59 10.61 8.16 22.23
CA HIS A 59 10.40 7.62 23.59
C HIS A 59 11.69 7.09 24.25
N SER A 60 12.85 7.30 23.62
CA SER A 60 14.16 6.89 24.14
C SER A 60 15.00 8.05 24.71
N ILE A 61 14.37 9.21 24.91
CA ILE A 61 14.97 10.34 25.63
C ILE A 61 14.16 10.56 26.90
N ASP A 62 14.47 9.77 27.93
CA ASP A 62 14.23 10.07 29.35
C ASP A 62 15.38 9.45 30.17
#